data_AF-A0A2T2VTK4-F1
#
_entry.id   AF-A0A2T2VTK4-F1
#
_cell.length_a   1.000
_cell.length_b   1.000
_cell.length_c   1.000
_cell.angle_alpha   90.00
_cell.angle_beta   90.00
_cell.angle_gamma   90.00
#
_symmetry.space_group_name_H-M   'P 1'
#
loop_
_entity.id
_entity.type
_entity.pdbx_description
1 polymer ?
#
loop_
_entity_poly.entity_id
_entity_poly.type
_entity_poly.pdbx_seq_one_letter_code
_entity_poly.pdbx_strand_id
1 'polypeptide(L)'
;MKKLISLVIISFFAVQFSQTSAQETKVTIEDFIAEHSGFEINPDGEIKPINNREINKKIRFFVEEKYLNVEFTRNVIWDSYETFLSPYDIHHMHTFIVQVKVEGIDRLKYLEISYNPKTLKVTSDFEWNEEEGEFVKSEVDKEVEAINS
;
A
#
# COMPACT_ATOMS: atom_id res chain seq x y z
N MET A 1 -5.77 25.05 -48.80
CA MET A 1 -5.01 23.86 -48.37
C MET A 1 -4.31 24.01 -47.00
N LYS A 2 -4.60 25.03 -46.18
CA LYS A 2 -4.02 25.16 -44.81
C LYS A 2 -4.97 24.78 -43.67
N LYS A 3 -6.27 24.63 -43.94
CA LYS A 3 -7.28 24.27 -42.91
C LYS A 3 -7.58 22.77 -42.81
N LEU A 4 -7.23 21.96 -43.81
CA LEU A 4 -7.42 20.50 -43.78
C LEU A 4 -6.31 19.76 -43.00
N ILE A 5 -5.10 20.34 -42.93
CA ILE A 5 -3.97 19.75 -42.20
C ILE A 5 -4.17 19.85 -40.67
N SER A 6 -4.96 20.83 -40.20
CA SER A 6 -5.21 21.03 -38.77
C SER A 6 -6.13 19.98 -38.14
N LEU A 7 -7.01 19.33 -38.89
CA LEU A 7 -7.91 18.31 -38.33
C LEU A 7 -7.24 16.93 -38.17
N VAL A 8 -6.23 16.62 -38.99
CA VAL A 8 -5.53 15.32 -38.94
C VAL A 8 -4.57 15.24 -37.74
N ILE A 9 -4.09 16.37 -37.23
CA ILE A 9 -3.21 16.41 -36.05
C ILE A 9 -4.03 16.23 -34.75
N ILE A 10 -5.30 16.65 -34.73
CA ILE A 10 -6.18 16.52 -33.55
C ILE A 10 -6.68 15.07 -33.40
N SER A 11 -6.84 14.31 -34.48
CA SER A 11 -7.27 12.90 -34.39
C SER A 11 -6.17 11.94 -33.92
N PHE A 12 -4.89 12.32 -34.01
CA PHE A 12 -3.78 11.47 -33.56
C PHE A 12 -3.55 11.50 -32.04
N PHE A 13 -4.10 12.49 -31.33
CA PHE A 13 -4.00 12.57 -29.86
C PHE A 13 -5.10 11.80 -29.12
N ALA A 14 -6.14 11.32 -29.81
CA ALA A 14 -7.29 10.68 -29.18
C ALA A 14 -7.15 9.17 -28.93
N VAL A 15 -6.03 8.53 -29.30
CA VAL A 15 -5.89 7.05 -29.31
C VAL A 15 -4.95 6.51 -28.21
N GLN A 16 -4.53 7.31 -27.23
CA GLN A 16 -3.57 6.84 -26.22
C GLN A 16 -4.18 6.37 -24.88
N PHE A 17 -5.51 6.35 -24.73
CA PHE A 17 -6.16 5.70 -23.58
C PHE A 17 -6.51 4.24 -23.89
N SER A 18 -5.52 3.43 -24.26
CA SER A 18 -5.65 1.99 -24.07
C SER A 18 -5.56 1.72 -22.58
N GLN A 19 -6.71 1.53 -21.93
CA GLN A 19 -6.77 0.93 -20.61
C GLN A 19 -6.23 -0.48 -20.73
N THR A 20 -4.94 -0.67 -20.43
CA THR A 20 -4.40 -2.00 -20.20
C THR A 20 -5.00 -2.49 -18.89
N SER A 21 -5.90 -3.48 -18.94
CA SER A 21 -6.17 -4.24 -17.72
C SER A 21 -4.91 -5.05 -17.46
N ALA A 22 -4.02 -4.53 -16.62
CA ALA A 22 -2.97 -5.35 -16.04
C ALA A 22 -3.68 -6.49 -15.31
N GLN A 23 -3.66 -7.69 -15.87
CA GLN A 23 -4.14 -8.87 -15.19
C GLN A 23 -3.30 -8.98 -13.91
N GLU A 24 -3.93 -8.86 -12.75
CA GLU A 24 -3.22 -9.03 -11.49
C GLU A 24 -2.54 -10.40 -11.51
N THR A 25 -1.22 -10.38 -11.42
CA THR A 25 -0.44 -11.61 -11.45
C THR A 25 -0.70 -12.35 -10.15
N LYS A 26 -1.31 -13.53 -10.23
CA LYS A 26 -1.59 -14.36 -9.06
C LYS A 26 -0.30 -14.65 -8.30
N VAL A 27 -0.39 -14.63 -6.97
CA VAL A 27 0.69 -15.04 -6.08
C VAL A 27 0.92 -16.54 -6.26
N THR A 28 2.18 -16.97 -6.29
CA THR A 28 2.57 -18.37 -6.34
C THR A 28 3.24 -18.82 -5.05
N ILE A 29 3.43 -20.14 -4.88
CA ILE A 29 4.16 -20.69 -3.72
C ILE A 29 5.62 -20.23 -3.74
N GLU A 30 6.20 -20.06 -4.93
CA GLU A 30 7.56 -19.54 -5.09
C GLU A 30 7.69 -18.10 -4.60
N ASP A 31 6.68 -17.26 -4.83
CA ASP A 31 6.66 -15.89 -4.29
C ASP A 31 6.71 -15.93 -2.74
N PHE A 32 5.89 -16.79 -2.11
CA PHE A 32 5.91 -16.99 -0.67
C PHE A 32 7.27 -17.46 -0.14
N ILE A 33 7.89 -18.43 -0.81
CA ILE A 33 9.22 -18.95 -0.43
C ILE A 33 10.27 -17.84 -0.54
N ALA A 34 10.21 -17.04 -1.61
CA ALA A 34 11.14 -15.93 -1.82
C ALA A 34 11.01 -14.88 -0.72
N GLU A 35 9.79 -14.48 -0.36
CA GLU A 35 9.54 -13.52 0.74
C GLU A 35 10.04 -14.05 2.09
N HIS A 36 9.65 -15.27 2.46
CA HIS A 36 10.07 -15.86 3.75
C HIS A 36 11.58 -16.05 3.86
N SER A 37 12.24 -16.49 2.79
CA SER A 37 13.70 -16.71 2.79
C SER A 37 14.50 -15.40 2.75
N GLY A 38 13.86 -14.29 2.36
CA GLY A 38 14.46 -12.96 2.29
C GLY A 38 14.47 -12.19 3.60
N PHE A 39 13.96 -12.74 4.71
CA PHE A 39 13.98 -12.08 6.01
C PHE A 39 15.39 -12.01 6.60
N GLU A 40 15.76 -10.80 7.02
CA GLU A 40 17.02 -10.52 7.70
C GLU A 40 16.75 -10.11 9.14
N ILE A 41 17.64 -10.48 10.07
CA ILE A 41 17.58 -10.02 11.46
C ILE A 41 18.65 -8.96 11.65
N ASN A 42 18.27 -7.78 12.14
CA ASN A 42 19.22 -6.72 12.44
C ASN A 42 19.94 -6.97 13.80
N PRO A 43 21.00 -6.21 14.14
CA PRO A 43 21.72 -6.39 15.41
C PRO A 43 20.86 -6.29 16.67
N ASP A 44 19.71 -5.61 16.57
CA ASP A 44 18.76 -5.39 17.67
C ASP A 44 17.73 -6.53 17.77
N GLY A 45 17.80 -7.53 16.88
CA GLY A 45 16.88 -8.66 16.83
C GLY A 45 15.59 -8.39 16.05
N GLU A 46 15.47 -7.26 15.35
CA GLU A 46 14.31 -6.92 14.53
C GLU A 46 14.38 -7.58 13.17
N ILE A 47 13.23 -8.12 12.72
CA ILE A 47 13.07 -8.69 11.39
C ILE A 47 12.91 -7.56 10.37
N LYS A 48 13.61 -7.70 9.24
CA LYS A 48 13.50 -6.82 8.08
C LYS A 48 13.05 -7.62 6.86
N PRO A 49 11.99 -7.18 6.16
CA PRO A 49 11.56 -7.81 4.93
C PRO A 49 12.58 -7.56 3.82
N ILE A 50 12.54 -8.41 2.78
CA ILE A 50 13.32 -8.19 1.57
C ILE A 50 12.98 -6.81 0.98
N ASN A 51 13.98 -6.10 0.46
CA ASN A 51 13.80 -4.77 -0.11
C ASN A 51 13.22 -3.71 0.84
N ASN A 52 13.41 -3.85 2.16
CA ASN A 52 12.91 -2.93 3.20
C ASN A 52 13.07 -1.43 2.86
N ARG A 53 14.18 -1.02 2.22
CA ARG A 53 14.40 0.38 1.81
C ARG A 53 13.37 0.86 0.78
N GLU A 54 13.05 0.05 -0.21
CA GLU A 54 12.09 0.40 -1.26
C GLU A 54 10.66 0.37 -0.74
N ILE A 55 10.34 -0.60 0.11
CA ILE A 55 9.05 -0.69 0.80
C ILE A 55 8.84 0.56 1.66
N ASN A 56 9.83 0.94 2.48
CA ASN A 56 9.77 2.15 3.30
C ASN A 56 9.55 3.41 2.47
N LYS A 57 10.18 3.51 1.30
CA LYS A 57 9.98 4.65 0.38
C LYS A 57 8.54 4.68 -0.14
N LYS A 58 8.00 3.55 -0.58
CA LYS A 58 6.60 3.44 -1.05
C LYS A 58 5.59 3.78 0.03
N ILE A 59 5.81 3.27 1.25
CA ILE A 59 4.94 3.55 2.40
C ILE A 59 4.93 5.03 2.74
N ARG A 60 6.11 5.68 2.76
CA ARG A 60 6.20 7.12 3.03
C ARG A 60 5.45 7.95 2.00
N PHE A 61 5.63 7.67 0.71
CA PHE A 61 4.87 8.35 -0.34
C PHE A 61 3.38 8.11 -0.21
N PHE A 62 2.96 6.88 0.05
CA PHE A 62 1.54 6.57 0.25
C PHE A 62 0.93 7.38 1.40
N VAL A 63 1.64 7.48 2.54
CA VAL A 63 1.18 8.28 3.69
C VAL A 63 1.09 9.75 3.34
N GLU A 64 2.12 10.31 2.68
CA GLU A 64 2.17 11.70 2.26
C GLU A 64 1.05 12.04 1.26
N GLU A 65 0.71 11.12 0.35
CA GLU A 65 -0.35 11.30 -0.64
C GLU A 65 -1.75 11.12 -0.03
N LYS A 66 -1.95 10.13 0.87
CA LYS A 66 -3.27 9.79 1.42
C LYS A 66 -3.68 10.73 2.57
N TYR A 67 -2.77 11.07 3.47
CA TYR A 67 -3.09 11.79 4.71
C TYR A 67 -2.49 13.19 4.71
N LEU A 68 -3.24 14.16 4.18
CA LEU A 68 -2.78 15.54 4.01
C LEU A 68 -2.47 16.27 5.32
N ASN A 69 -2.99 15.78 6.45
CA ASN A 69 -2.75 16.31 7.79
C ASN A 69 -1.48 15.74 8.47
N VAL A 70 -0.75 14.84 7.79
CA VAL A 70 0.51 14.29 8.28
C VAL A 70 1.67 15.20 7.85
N GLU A 71 2.40 15.76 8.82
CA GLU A 71 3.60 16.59 8.58
C GLU A 71 4.76 15.74 8.05
N PHE A 72 5.02 14.59 8.69
CA PHE A 72 6.05 13.66 8.28
C PHE A 72 5.85 12.26 8.88
N THR A 73 6.38 11.25 8.18
CA THR A 73 6.53 9.90 8.71
C THR A 73 7.82 9.80 9.52
N ARG A 74 7.73 9.53 10.83
CA ARG A 74 8.88 9.35 11.71
C ARG A 74 9.55 8.01 11.46
N ASN A 75 8.79 6.92 11.52
CA ASN A 75 9.30 5.57 11.39
C ASN A 75 8.32 4.65 10.67
N VAL A 76 8.84 3.60 10.05
CA VAL A 76 8.08 2.51 9.43
C VAL A 76 8.64 1.23 10.03
N ILE A 77 7.83 0.55 10.83
CA ILE A 77 8.23 -0.63 11.60
C ILE A 77 7.53 -1.82 10.97
N TRP A 78 8.30 -2.85 10.62
CA TRP A 78 7.73 -4.11 10.16
C TRP A 78 7.03 -4.80 11.34
N ASP A 79 5.80 -5.25 11.14
CA ASP A 79 4.98 -5.87 12.18
C ASP A 79 4.78 -7.36 11.92
N SER A 80 4.22 -7.70 10.75
CA SER A 80 3.90 -9.08 10.40
C SER A 80 3.98 -9.35 8.90
N TYR A 81 3.95 -10.65 8.57
CA TYR A 81 3.74 -11.13 7.21
C TYR A 81 2.69 -12.23 7.25
N GLU A 82 1.57 -11.98 6.59
CA GLU A 82 0.42 -12.87 6.54
C GLU A 82 0.28 -13.52 5.18
N THR A 83 -0.10 -14.81 5.19
CA THR A 83 -0.18 -15.63 3.99
C THR A 83 -1.41 -16.51 4.06
N PHE A 84 -2.18 -16.54 2.98
CA PHE A 84 -3.33 -17.41 2.82
C PHE A 84 -3.10 -18.33 1.63
N LEU A 85 -3.27 -19.63 1.85
CA LEU A 85 -3.10 -20.65 0.83
C LEU A 85 -4.34 -21.56 0.83
N SER A 86 -5.05 -21.57 -0.30
CA SER A 86 -6.15 -22.49 -0.56
C SER A 86 -6.04 -23.05 -1.99
N PRO A 87 -6.78 -24.12 -2.33
CA PRO A 87 -6.85 -24.61 -3.71
C PRO A 87 -7.36 -23.59 -4.75
N TYR A 88 -8.04 -22.53 -4.29
CA TYR A 88 -8.72 -21.57 -5.16
C TYR A 88 -7.99 -20.22 -5.24
N ASP A 89 -7.36 -19.82 -4.13
CA ASP A 89 -6.72 -18.53 -3.99
C ASP A 89 -5.47 -18.59 -3.11
N ILE A 90 -4.50 -17.75 -3.48
CA ILE A 90 -3.23 -17.57 -2.78
C ILE A 90 -3.00 -16.06 -2.70
N HIS A 91 -2.83 -15.55 -1.48
CA HIS A 91 -2.47 -14.15 -1.26
C HIS A 91 -1.52 -14.01 -0.08
N HIS A 92 -0.79 -12.89 -0.07
CA HIS A 92 0.17 -12.55 0.96
C HIS A 92 0.27 -11.04 1.16
N MET A 93 0.62 -10.63 2.37
CA MET A 93 0.68 -9.23 2.74
C MET A 93 1.67 -9.01 3.87
N HIS A 94 2.51 -7.99 3.76
CA HIS A 94 3.25 -7.46 4.90
C HIS A 94 2.42 -6.40 5.59
N THR A 95 2.45 -6.39 6.92
CA THR A 95 1.87 -5.35 7.74
C THR A 95 2.98 -4.54 8.39
N PHE A 96 2.80 -3.22 8.39
CA PHE A 96 3.73 -2.27 8.99
C PHE A 96 2.99 -1.33 9.94
N ILE A 97 3.59 -1.06 11.09
CA ILE A 97 3.17 0.04 11.96
C ILE A 97 3.95 1.30 11.59
N VAL A 98 3.22 2.32 11.16
CA VAL A 98 3.81 3.60 10.73
C VAL A 98 3.59 4.65 11.79
N GLN A 99 4.69 5.26 12.21
CA GLN A 99 4.69 6.37 13.15
C GLN A 99 4.68 7.69 12.38
N VAL A 100 3.68 8.52 12.61
CA VAL A 100 3.49 9.79 11.91
C VAL A 100 3.36 10.96 12.90
N LYS A 101 3.82 12.13 12.47
CA LYS A 101 3.53 13.40 13.12
C LYS A 101 2.35 14.04 12.41
N VAL A 102 1.27 14.31 13.15
CA VAL A 102 0.08 14.99 12.63
C VAL A 102 0.13 16.47 13.02
N GLU A 103 -0.32 17.33 12.12
CA GLU A 103 -0.40 18.77 12.33
C GLU A 103 -1.19 19.11 13.60
N GLY A 104 -0.63 19.98 14.44
CA GLY A 104 -1.29 20.44 15.66
C GLY A 104 -1.40 19.39 16.79
N ILE A 105 -0.91 18.16 16.58
CA ILE A 105 -0.92 17.09 17.60
C ILE A 105 0.48 16.83 18.11
N ASP A 106 0.76 17.13 19.38
CA ASP A 106 2.12 17.02 19.95
C ASP A 106 2.70 15.60 19.90
N ARG A 107 1.88 14.60 20.23
CA ARG A 107 2.27 13.19 20.26
C ARG A 107 2.29 12.54 18.88
N LEU A 108 3.21 11.61 18.67
CA LEU A 108 3.21 10.76 17.48
C LEU A 108 1.97 9.87 17.45
N LYS A 109 1.49 9.63 16.23
CA LYS A 109 0.35 8.77 15.92
C LYS A 109 0.80 7.55 15.16
N TYR A 110 -0.02 6.53 15.21
CA TYR A 110 0.27 5.21 14.67
C TYR A 110 -0.87 4.81 13.74
N LEU A 111 -0.54 4.26 12.59
CA LEU A 111 -1.50 3.58 11.74
C LEU A 111 -0.87 2.32 11.13
N GLU A 112 -1.72 1.37 10.81
CA GLU A 112 -1.34 0.14 10.15
C GLU A 112 -1.37 0.32 8.64
N ILE A 113 -0.33 -0.18 7.97
CA ILE A 113 -0.19 -0.15 6.52
C ILE A 113 0.13 -1.54 6.00
N SER A 114 -0.63 -1.96 5.00
CA SER A 114 -0.49 -3.22 4.30
C SER A 114 0.30 -3.02 3.01
N TYR A 115 1.22 -3.94 2.73
CA TYR A 115 2.03 -3.95 1.52
C TYR A 115 2.00 -5.33 0.87
N ASN A 116 1.53 -5.38 -0.38
CA ASN A 116 1.51 -6.61 -1.16
C ASN A 116 2.83 -6.73 -1.95
N PRO A 117 3.71 -7.69 -1.63
CA PRO A 117 5.01 -7.78 -2.30
C PRO A 117 4.92 -8.25 -3.75
N LYS A 118 3.81 -8.86 -4.19
CA LYS A 118 3.61 -9.25 -5.59
C LYS A 118 3.22 -8.08 -6.47
N THR A 119 2.26 -7.28 -6.02
CA THR A 119 1.72 -6.13 -6.79
C THR A 119 2.46 -4.84 -6.47
N LEU A 120 3.32 -4.84 -5.45
CA LEU A 120 4.05 -3.68 -4.91
C LEU A 120 3.12 -2.55 -4.45
N LYS A 121 1.86 -2.89 -4.14
CA LYS A 121 0.80 -1.98 -3.75
C LYS A 121 0.83 -1.77 -2.25
N VAL A 122 0.72 -0.51 -1.84
CA VAL A 122 0.54 -0.10 -0.44
C VAL A 122 -0.94 0.26 -0.25
N THR A 123 -1.55 -0.24 0.82
CA THR A 123 -2.94 0.05 1.20
C THR A 123 -3.03 0.29 2.71
N SER A 124 -4.10 0.95 3.13
CA SER A 124 -4.45 1.07 4.55
C SER A 124 -5.95 1.28 4.64
N ASP A 125 -6.57 0.55 5.56
CA ASP A 125 -7.99 0.64 5.85
C ASP A 125 -8.26 1.67 6.96
N PHE A 126 -7.23 2.41 7.39
CA PHE A 126 -7.34 3.44 8.42
C PHE A 126 -7.63 4.80 7.81
N GLU A 127 -8.50 5.55 8.47
CA GLU A 127 -8.86 6.93 8.14
C GLU A 127 -8.63 7.83 9.36
N TRP A 128 -8.29 9.10 9.13
CA TRP A 128 -8.12 10.05 10.22
C TRP A 128 -9.48 10.50 10.77
N ASN A 129 -9.67 10.38 12.08
CA ASN A 129 -10.82 10.91 12.80
C ASN A 129 -10.40 12.17 13.57
N GLU A 130 -10.90 13.34 13.15
CA GLU A 130 -10.59 14.63 13.77
C GLU A 130 -11.11 14.75 15.21
N GLU A 131 -12.25 14.13 15.53
CA GLU A 131 -12.87 14.22 16.86
C GLU A 131 -12.08 13.40 17.89
N GLU A 132 -11.64 12.21 17.49
CA GLU A 132 -10.82 11.32 18.31
C GLU A 132 -9.35 11.73 18.28
N GLY A 133 -8.94 12.44 17.23
CA GLY A 133 -7.55 12.75 16.94
C GLY A 133 -6.72 11.48 16.78
N GLU A 134 -7.29 10.44 16.17
CA GLU A 134 -6.66 9.13 15.96
C GLU A 134 -6.97 8.60 14.55
N PHE A 135 -6.13 7.66 14.08
CA PHE A 135 -6.45 6.86 12.90
C PHE A 135 -7.35 5.71 13.31
N VAL A 136 -8.51 5.57 12.66
CA VAL A 136 -9.51 4.55 12.95
C VAL A 136 -9.73 3.67 11.72
N LYS A 137 -9.90 2.36 11.93
CA LYS A 137 -10.25 1.43 10.83
C LYS A 137 -11.60 1.83 10.25
N SER A 138 -11.66 1.99 8.93
CA SER A 138 -12.87 2.37 8.21
C SER A 138 -13.97 1.33 8.39
N GLU A 139 -15.22 1.79 8.49
CA GLU A 139 -16.35 0.89 8.80
C GLU A 139 -16.77 0.00 7.63
N VAL A 140 -16.22 0.22 6.44
CA VAL A 140 -16.53 -0.53 5.21
C VAL A 140 -16.22 -2.03 5.38
N ASP A 141 -15.22 -2.38 6.17
CA ASP A 141 -14.84 -3.78 6.40
C ASP A 141 -15.65 -4.47 7.51
N LYS A 142 -16.28 -3.71 8.43
CA LYS A 142 -17.12 -4.31 9.49
C LYS A 142 -18.34 -5.04 8.89
N GLU A 143 -18.87 -4.53 7.77
CA GLU A 143 -20.02 -5.11 7.09
C GLU A 143 -19.61 -6.35 6.26
N VAL A 144 -18.43 -6.35 5.63
CA VAL A 144 -17.91 -7.48 4.85
C VAL A 144 -17.45 -8.64 5.74
N GLU A 145 -16.81 -8.36 6.88
CA GLU A 145 -16.45 -9.39 7.87
C GLU A 145 -17.71 -10.03 8.50
N ALA A 146 -18.76 -9.25 8.77
CA ALA A 146 -20.02 -9.75 9.31
C ALA A 146 -20.86 -10.57 8.31
N ILE A 147 -20.69 -10.34 7.00
CA ILE A 147 -21.35 -11.14 5.95
C ILE A 147 -20.63 -12.49 5.75
N ASN A 148 -19.33 -12.56 6.07
CA ASN A 148 -18.48 -13.74 5.83
C ASN A 148 -18.19 -14.59 7.09
N SER A 149 -18.73 -14.23 8.27
CA SER A 149 -18.67 -15.04 9.51
C SER A 149 -19.94 -15.86 9.72
#